data_AF-A0A0K1JW36-F1
#
_entry.id   AF-A0A0K1JW36-F1
#
_cell.length_a   1.000
_cell.length_b   1.000
_cell.length_c   1.000
_cell.angle_alpha   90.00
_cell.angle_beta   90.00
_cell.angle_gamma   90.00
#
_symmetry.space_group_name_H-M   'P 1'
#
loop_
_entity.id
_entity.type
_entity.pdbx_description
1 polymer ?
#
loop_
_entity_poly.entity_id
_entity_poly.type
_entity_poly.pdbx_seq_one_letter_code
_entity_poly.pdbx_strand_id
1 'polypeptide(L)'
;MGGRFRYALEPVRLNRAWELDALRLALGESQAVLAQRQATVDAARQRSEAAAAGWHSLAGAGQALTADRLLLAQRYIADCRRQLQDEQAALSARQAEHEELVAQVLAAQRALDAVEKHRKQALDEFKKARQSLEFKDADDQWGILQAGIGR
;
A
#
# COMPACT_ATOMS: atom_id res chain seq x y z
N MET A 1 -29.93 -34.61 4.93
CA MET A 1 -28.63 -34.00 5.27
C MET A 1 -28.60 -32.57 4.73
N GLY A 2 -28.77 -31.56 5.58
CA GLY A 2 -28.68 -30.16 5.15
C GLY A 2 -27.26 -29.82 4.72
N GLY A 3 -27.07 -29.45 3.44
CA GLY A 3 -25.76 -29.11 2.89
C GLY A 3 -25.08 -27.97 3.66
N ARG A 4 -23.75 -27.98 3.75
CA ARG A 4 -22.96 -26.85 4.27
C ARG A 4 -22.90 -25.74 3.21
N PHE A 5 -22.95 -24.48 3.63
CA PHE A 5 -22.74 -23.34 2.73
C PHE A 5 -21.35 -23.42 2.09
N ARG A 6 -21.29 -23.34 0.76
CA ARG A 6 -20.05 -23.24 -0.01
C ARG A 6 -20.16 -22.00 -0.89
N TYR A 7 -19.23 -21.07 -0.73
CA TYR A 7 -19.22 -19.85 -1.52
C TYR A 7 -18.58 -20.11 -2.88
N ALA A 8 -19.34 -19.88 -3.96
CA ALA A 8 -18.91 -20.18 -5.33
C ALA A 8 -17.66 -19.39 -5.77
N LEU A 9 -17.48 -18.18 -5.22
CA LEU A 9 -16.37 -17.30 -5.57
C LEU A 9 -15.23 -17.34 -4.53
N GLU A 10 -15.11 -18.41 -3.74
CA GLU A 10 -14.03 -18.56 -2.76
C GLU A 10 -12.63 -18.50 -3.40
N PRO A 11 -12.35 -19.14 -4.56
CA PRO A 11 -11.05 -19.00 -5.22
C PRO A 11 -10.73 -17.56 -5.60
N VAL A 12 -11.72 -16.80 -6.09
CA VAL A 12 -11.55 -15.38 -6.43
C VAL A 12 -11.23 -14.56 -5.20
N ARG A 13 -11.92 -14.80 -4.08
CA ARG A 13 -11.66 -14.12 -2.80
C ARG A 13 -10.23 -14.36 -2.32
N LEU A 14 -9.77 -15.61 -2.36
CA LEU A 14 -8.41 -15.96 -1.94
C LEU A 14 -7.36 -15.30 -2.83
N ASN A 15 -7.57 -15.32 -4.15
CA ASN A 15 -6.65 -14.67 -5.08
C ASN A 15 -6.54 -13.16 -4.81
N ARG A 16 -7.66 -12.48 -4.57
CA ARG A 16 -7.69 -11.05 -4.22
C ARG A 16 -7.01 -10.76 -2.88
N ALA A 17 -7.14 -11.65 -1.91
CA ALA A 17 -6.44 -11.52 -0.63
C ALA A 17 -4.92 -11.62 -0.82
N TRP A 18 -4.45 -12.59 -1.60
CA TRP A 18 -3.03 -12.74 -1.92
C TRP A 18 -2.48 -11.56 -2.73
N GLU A 19 -3.24 -11.06 -3.71
CA GLU A 19 -2.88 -9.86 -4.47
C GLU A 19 -2.70 -8.65 -3.55
N LEU A 20 -3.63 -8.44 -2.61
CA LEU A 20 -3.54 -7.37 -1.62
C LEU A 20 -2.33 -7.54 -0.69
N ASP A 21 -2.06 -8.76 -0.22
CA ASP A 21 -0.92 -9.02 0.65
C ASP A 21 0.41 -8.78 -0.08
N ALA A 22 0.52 -9.17 -1.35
CA ALA A 22 1.69 -8.89 -2.19
C ALA A 22 1.89 -7.37 -2.39
N LEU A 23 0.81 -6.63 -2.66
CA LEU A 23 0.88 -5.17 -2.80
C LEU A 23 1.27 -4.47 -1.49
N ARG A 24 0.81 -4.97 -0.34
CA ARG A 24 1.20 -4.45 0.98
C ARG A 24 2.67 -4.68 1.29
N LEU A 25 3.20 -5.85 0.90
CA LEU A 25 4.64 -6.12 1.02
C LEU A 25 5.44 -5.15 0.16
N ALA A 26 5.08 -5.01 -1.12
CA ALA A 26 5.72 -4.07 -2.04
C ALA A 26 5.65 -2.62 -1.52
N LEU A 27 4.54 -2.23 -0.90
CA LEU A 27 4.40 -0.90 -0.28
C LEU A 27 5.37 -0.71 0.88
N GLY A 28 5.56 -1.73 1.72
CA GLY A 28 6.54 -1.72 2.80
C GLY A 28 7.98 -1.58 2.28
N GLU A 29 8.33 -2.31 1.20
CA GLU A 29 9.63 -2.19 0.54
C GLU A 29 9.85 -0.80 -0.06
N SER A 30 8.84 -0.26 -0.76
CA SER A 30 8.85 1.09 -1.31
C SER A 30 9.07 2.16 -0.22
N GLN A 31 8.40 2.01 0.93
CA GLN A 31 8.58 2.91 2.08
C GLN A 31 10.00 2.88 2.62
N ALA A 32 10.62 1.69 2.72
CA ALA A 32 12.00 1.56 3.18
C ALA A 32 12.98 2.23 2.19
N VAL A 33 12.77 2.05 0.89
CA VAL A 33 13.57 2.70 -0.16
C VAL A 33 13.43 4.23 -0.10
N LEU A 34 12.22 4.75 0.09
CA LEU A 34 11.99 6.19 0.26
C LEU A 34 12.70 6.75 1.50
N ALA A 35 12.65 6.05 2.63
CA ALA A 35 13.36 6.46 3.84
C ALA A 35 14.88 6.52 3.62
N GLN A 36 15.44 5.51 2.94
CA GLN A 36 16.86 5.49 2.58
C GLN A 36 17.25 6.65 1.63
N ARG A 37 16.40 6.95 0.64
CA ARG A 37 16.61 8.07 -0.29
C ARG A 37 16.51 9.41 0.39
N GLN A 38 15.55 9.58 1.30
CA GLN A 38 15.44 10.79 2.12
C GLN A 38 16.73 11.02 2.92
N ALA A 39 17.26 9.98 3.59
CA ALA A 39 18.53 10.07 4.30
C ALA A 39 19.70 10.46 3.38
N THR A 40 19.70 10.00 2.13
CA THR A 40 20.72 10.35 1.12
C THR A 40 20.62 11.82 0.72
N VAL A 41 19.41 12.34 0.51
CA VAL A 41 19.15 13.76 0.25
C VAL A 41 19.59 14.62 1.43
N ASP A 42 19.28 14.21 2.66
CA ASP A 42 19.67 14.94 3.87
C ASP A 42 21.20 15.00 4.02
N ALA A 43 21.90 13.89 3.75
CA ALA A 43 23.35 13.85 3.74
C ALA A 43 23.97 14.73 2.62
N ALA A 44 23.36 14.75 1.43
CA ALA A 44 23.80 15.64 0.34
C ALA A 44 23.58 17.12 0.70
N ARG A 45 22.46 17.44 1.35
CA ARG A 45 22.15 18.79 1.84
C ARG A 45 23.17 19.24 2.87
N GLN A 46 23.44 18.42 3.89
CA GLN A 46 24.45 18.71 4.92
C GLN A 46 25.84 18.94 4.31
N ARG A 47 26.25 18.12 3.33
CA ARG A 47 27.52 18.33 2.61
C ARG A 47 27.56 19.66 1.86
N SER A 48 26.48 20.01 1.16
CA SER A 48 26.38 21.29 0.44
C SER A 48 26.42 22.49 1.39
N GLU A 49 25.74 22.42 2.53
CA GLU A 49 25.74 23.47 3.55
C GLU A 49 27.11 23.61 4.22
N ALA A 50 27.76 22.49 4.57
CA ALA A 50 29.11 22.48 5.13
C ALA A 50 30.14 23.06 4.15
N ALA A 51 30.04 22.73 2.86
CA ALA A 51 30.89 23.30 1.82
C ALA A 51 30.74 24.83 1.72
N ALA A 52 29.49 25.32 1.74
CA ALA A 52 29.20 26.75 1.71
C ALA A 52 29.69 27.47 2.97
N ALA A 53 29.45 26.90 4.16
CA ALA A 53 29.90 27.47 5.43
C ALA A 53 31.43 27.51 5.53
N GLY A 54 32.12 26.44 5.14
CA GLY A 54 33.58 26.39 5.09
C GLY A 54 34.15 27.48 4.17
N TRP A 55 33.51 27.70 3.02
CA TRP A 55 33.88 28.79 2.12
C TRP A 55 33.68 30.19 2.76
N HIS A 56 32.54 30.42 3.42
CA HIS A 56 32.26 31.71 4.07
C HIS A 56 33.24 31.98 5.22
N SER A 57 33.62 30.95 5.97
CA SER A 57 34.62 31.05 7.04
C SER A 57 36.00 31.45 6.49
N LEU A 58 36.45 30.84 5.38
CA LEU A 58 37.72 31.18 4.73
C LEU A 58 37.73 32.63 4.22
N ALA A 59 36.62 33.08 3.62
CA ALA A 59 36.48 34.47 3.17
C ALA A 59 36.47 35.47 4.34
N GLY A 60 35.76 35.14 5.44
CA GLY A 60 35.66 35.99 6.64
C GLY A 60 36.97 36.10 7.43
N ALA A 61 37.86 35.11 7.32
CA ALA A 61 39.18 35.12 7.96
C ALA A 61 40.18 36.08 7.30
N GLY A 62 39.82 36.75 6.20
CA GLY A 62 40.68 37.70 5.50
C GLY A 62 41.90 37.06 4.83
N GLN A 63 41.91 35.73 4.67
CA GLN A 63 42.99 35.04 3.96
C GLN A 63 42.92 35.33 2.46
N ALA A 64 44.02 35.82 1.89
CA ALA A 64 44.18 35.91 0.45
C ALA A 64 44.22 34.48 -0.13
N LEU A 65 43.13 34.09 -0.80
CA LEU A 65 43.06 32.83 -1.52
C LEU A 65 43.68 33.01 -2.90
N THR A 66 44.53 32.06 -3.28
CA THR A 66 45.01 31.94 -4.66
C THR A 66 43.82 31.70 -5.59
N ALA A 67 43.87 32.24 -6.81
CA ALA A 67 42.82 32.04 -7.82
C ALA A 67 42.45 30.55 -8.03
N ASP A 68 43.44 29.65 -8.00
CA ASP A 68 43.21 28.20 -8.15
C ASP A 68 42.34 27.60 -7.02
N ARG A 69 42.56 28.05 -5.77
CA ARG A 69 41.76 27.61 -4.61
C ARG A 69 40.33 28.12 -4.69
N LEU A 70 40.14 29.35 -5.19
CA LEU A 70 38.81 29.92 -5.44
C LEU A 70 38.06 29.10 -6.50
N LEU A 71 38.71 28.80 -7.62
CA LEU A 71 38.12 27.98 -8.69
C LEU A 71 37.76 26.58 -8.21
N LEU A 72 38.66 25.94 -7.44
CA LEU A 72 38.40 24.61 -6.88
C LEU A 72 37.20 24.62 -5.93
N ALA A 73 37.11 25.61 -5.03
CA ALA A 73 36.00 25.72 -4.09
C ALA A 73 34.66 25.99 -4.80
N GLN A 74 34.65 26.88 -5.80
CA GLN A 74 33.46 27.14 -6.61
C GLN A 74 32.97 25.89 -7.34
N ARG A 75 33.90 25.14 -7.95
CA ARG A 75 33.57 23.88 -8.63
C ARG A 75 33.02 22.85 -7.65
N TYR A 76 33.66 22.68 -6.50
CA TYR A 76 33.20 21.75 -5.47
C TYR A 76 31.79 22.10 -4.96
N ILE A 77 31.50 23.37 -4.68
CA ILE A 77 30.16 23.82 -4.27
C ILE A 77 29.14 23.56 -5.38
N ALA A 78 29.49 23.84 -6.64
CA ALA A 78 28.62 23.57 -7.77
C ALA A 78 28.32 22.06 -7.92
N ASP A 79 29.33 21.21 -7.74
CA ASP A 79 29.18 19.76 -7.78
C ASP A 79 28.29 19.26 -6.63
N CYS A 80 28.44 19.78 -5.40
CA CYS A 80 27.56 19.45 -4.27
C CYS A 80 26.10 19.85 -4.54
N ARG A 81 25.87 21.03 -5.12
CA ARG A 81 24.53 21.50 -5.47
C ARG A 81 23.89 20.63 -6.55
N ARG A 82 24.66 20.25 -7.58
CA ARG A 82 24.19 19.35 -8.63
C ARG A 82 23.80 18.00 -8.06
N GLN A 83 24.66 17.41 -7.23
CA GLN A 83 24.36 16.14 -6.54
C GLN A 83 23.09 16.22 -5.69
N LEU A 84 22.89 17.32 -4.96
CA LEU A 84 21.67 17.52 -4.19
C LEU A 84 20.42 17.59 -5.08
N GLN A 85 20.49 18.30 -6.20
CA GLN A 85 19.39 18.38 -7.16
C GLN A 85 19.08 17.01 -7.80
N ASP A 86 20.12 16.27 -8.18
CA ASP A 86 19.99 14.94 -8.76
C ASP A 86 19.31 13.96 -7.77
N GLU A 87 19.71 13.96 -6.50
CA GLU A 87 19.08 13.11 -5.47
C GLU A 87 17.64 13.57 -5.13
N GLN A 88 17.35 14.87 -5.16
CA GLN A 88 16.00 15.39 -4.97
C GLN A 88 15.06 14.97 -6.12
N ALA A 89 15.53 15.02 -7.36
CA ALA A 89 14.78 14.55 -8.52
C ALA A 89 14.55 13.03 -8.47
N ALA A 90 15.56 12.27 -8.02
CA ALA A 90 15.41 10.83 -7.81
C ALA A 90 14.39 10.52 -6.70
N LEU A 91 14.39 11.28 -5.60
CA LEU A 91 13.42 11.14 -4.52
C LEU A 91 11.99 11.43 -5.00
N SER A 92 11.78 12.51 -5.76
CA SER A 92 10.44 12.86 -6.25
C SER A 92 9.89 11.82 -7.24
N ALA A 93 10.73 11.27 -8.11
CA ALA A 93 10.34 10.17 -8.99
C ALA A 93 9.89 8.93 -8.18
N ARG A 94 10.62 8.59 -7.11
CA ARG A 94 10.24 7.47 -6.21
C ARG A 94 8.98 7.75 -5.40
N GLN A 95 8.72 9.00 -5.03
CA GLN A 95 7.48 9.38 -4.36
C GLN A 95 6.28 9.18 -5.29
N ALA A 96 6.39 9.53 -6.57
CA ALA A 96 5.34 9.28 -7.55
C ALA A 96 5.05 7.77 -7.71
N GLU A 97 6.09 6.94 -7.85
CA GLU A 97 5.93 5.47 -7.90
C GLU A 97 5.26 4.91 -6.62
N HIS A 98 5.60 5.45 -5.45
CA HIS A 98 4.99 5.07 -4.19
C HIS A 98 3.49 5.43 -4.13
N GLU A 99 3.13 6.63 -4.58
CA GLU A 99 1.73 7.07 -4.63
C GLU A 99 0.89 6.18 -5.57
N GLU A 100 1.44 5.79 -6.71
CA GLU A 100 0.79 4.81 -7.61
C GLU A 100 0.56 3.47 -6.90
N LEU A 101 1.54 2.98 -6.14
CA LEU A 101 1.42 1.74 -5.38
C LEU A 101 0.38 1.84 -4.26
N VAL A 102 0.29 2.97 -3.57
CA VAL A 102 -0.78 3.26 -2.60
C VAL A 102 -2.15 3.19 -3.28
N ALA A 103 -2.30 3.78 -4.46
CA ALA A 103 -3.55 3.73 -5.22
C ALA A 103 -3.92 2.28 -5.61
N GLN A 104 -2.93 1.46 -5.99
CA GLN A 104 -3.14 0.04 -6.30
C GLN A 104 -3.59 -0.75 -5.06
N VAL A 105 -2.96 -0.55 -3.90
CA VAL A 105 -3.35 -1.17 -2.63
C VAL A 105 -4.80 -0.82 -2.29
N LEU A 106 -5.19 0.45 -2.40
CA LEU A 106 -6.55 0.89 -2.13
C LEU A 106 -7.58 0.28 -3.09
N ALA A 107 -7.22 0.16 -4.38
CA ALA A 107 -8.08 -0.48 -5.36
C ALA A 107 -8.26 -1.99 -5.08
N ALA A 108 -7.18 -2.70 -4.76
CA ALA A 108 -7.20 -4.11 -4.41
C ALA A 108 -8.02 -4.37 -3.12
N GLN A 109 -7.87 -3.52 -2.10
CA GLN A 109 -8.67 -3.59 -0.88
C GLN A 109 -10.17 -3.47 -1.18
N ARG A 110 -10.57 -2.45 -1.97
CA ARG A 110 -11.98 -2.26 -2.36
C ARG A 110 -12.52 -3.47 -3.13
N ALA A 111 -11.72 -4.06 -4.01
CA ALA A 111 -12.10 -5.25 -4.75
C ALA A 111 -12.34 -6.46 -3.82
N LEU A 112 -11.45 -6.67 -2.84
CA LEU A 112 -11.63 -7.72 -1.84
C LEU A 112 -12.88 -7.49 -0.98
N ASP A 113 -13.07 -6.25 -0.48
CA ASP A 113 -14.22 -5.87 0.34
C ASP A 113 -15.55 -6.12 -0.39
N ALA A 114 -15.61 -5.85 -1.70
CA ALA A 114 -16.77 -6.12 -2.53
C ALA A 114 -17.09 -7.63 -2.58
N VAL A 115 -16.08 -8.48 -2.75
CA VAL A 115 -16.24 -9.95 -2.77
C VAL A 115 -16.66 -10.47 -1.40
N GLU A 116 -16.14 -9.89 -0.31
CA GLU A 116 -16.55 -10.26 1.05
C GLU A 116 -17.99 -9.84 1.37
N LYS A 117 -18.41 -8.66 0.91
CA LYS A 117 -19.80 -8.21 1.03
C LYS A 117 -20.75 -9.16 0.29
N HIS A 118 -20.40 -9.53 -0.94
CA HIS A 118 -21.19 -10.50 -1.70
C HIS A 118 -21.24 -11.87 -1.03
N ARG A 119 -20.13 -12.35 -0.44
CA ARG A 119 -20.10 -13.59 0.36
C ARG A 119 -21.09 -13.56 1.53
N LYS A 120 -21.15 -12.44 2.25
CA LYS A 120 -22.08 -12.25 3.37
C LYS A 120 -23.54 -12.32 2.88
N GLN A 121 -23.85 -11.64 1.79
CA GLN A 121 -25.18 -11.66 1.18
C GLN A 121 -25.60 -13.09 0.76
N ALA A 122 -24.72 -13.80 0.04
CA ALA A 122 -24.97 -15.18 -0.38
C ALA A 122 -25.17 -16.14 0.80
N LEU A 123 -24.44 -15.93 1.91
CA LEU A 123 -24.62 -16.70 3.14
C LEU A 123 -25.99 -16.43 3.78
N ASP A 124 -26.43 -15.18 3.81
CA ASP A 124 -27.72 -14.81 4.38
C ASP A 124 -28.88 -15.34 3.54
N GLU A 125 -28.77 -15.31 2.21
CA GLU A 125 -29.72 -15.95 1.29
C GLU A 125 -29.78 -17.47 1.50
N PHE A 126 -28.63 -18.12 1.63
CA PHE A 126 -28.56 -19.55 1.92
C PHE A 126 -29.27 -19.91 3.24
N LYS A 127 -29.07 -19.12 4.29
CA LYS A 127 -29.74 -19.32 5.59
C LYS A 127 -31.25 -19.17 5.46
N LYS A 128 -31.73 -18.14 4.75
CA LYS A 128 -33.17 -17.92 4.52
C LYS A 128 -33.80 -19.08 3.74
N ALA A 129 -33.16 -19.53 2.66
CA ALA A 129 -33.63 -20.66 1.88
C ALA A 129 -33.70 -21.95 2.71
N ARG A 130 -32.68 -22.19 3.55
CA ARG A 130 -32.67 -23.33 4.46
C ARG A 130 -33.79 -23.26 5.50
N GLN A 131 -34.00 -22.12 6.15
CA GLN A 131 -35.11 -21.93 7.09
C GLN A 131 -36.45 -22.18 6.41
N SER A 132 -36.65 -21.68 5.19
CA SER A 132 -37.88 -21.90 4.42
C SER A 132 -38.12 -23.39 4.10
N LEU A 133 -37.06 -24.15 3.82
CA LEU A 133 -37.16 -25.60 3.63
C LEU A 133 -37.51 -26.31 4.93
N GLU A 134 -36.87 -25.95 6.05
CA GLU A 134 -37.14 -26.51 7.38
C GLU A 134 -38.60 -26.24 7.81
N PHE A 135 -39.15 -25.05 7.53
CA PHE A 135 -40.57 -24.75 7.77
C PHE A 135 -41.50 -25.59 6.90
N LYS A 136 -41.19 -25.73 5.61
CA LYS A 136 -42.00 -26.54 4.69
C LYS A 136 -42.02 -28.02 5.10
N ASP A 137 -40.85 -28.57 5.46
CA ASP A 137 -40.74 -29.95 5.93
C ASP A 137 -41.57 -30.17 7.23
N ALA A 138 -41.62 -29.17 8.12
CA ALA A 138 -42.44 -29.23 9.33
C ALA A 138 -43.95 -29.17 9.02
N ASP A 139 -44.38 -28.29 8.11
CA ASP A 139 -45.77 -28.21 7.65
C ASP A 139 -46.23 -29.50 6.96
N ASP A 140 -45.38 -30.07 6.09
CA ASP A 140 -45.67 -31.34 5.41
C ASP A 140 -45.81 -32.49 6.43
N GLN A 141 -44.94 -32.54 7.45
CA GLN A 141 -45.04 -33.52 8.55
C GLN A 141 -46.34 -33.35 9.36
N TRP A 142 -46.71 -32.12 9.67
CA TRP A 142 -47.95 -31.82 10.38
C TRP A 142 -49.19 -32.25 9.58
N GLY A 143 -49.22 -31.97 8.27
CA GLY A 143 -50.31 -32.39 7.38
C GLY A 143 -50.48 -33.91 7.32
N ILE A 144 -49.37 -34.67 7.28
CA ILE A 144 -49.39 -36.13 7.33
C ILE A 144 -50.00 -36.64 8.65
N LEU A 145 -49.61 -36.04 9.78
CA LEU A 145 -50.14 -36.42 11.09
C LEU A 145 -51.66 -36.19 11.20
N GLN A 146 -52.16 -35.05 10.71
CA GLN A 146 -53.60 -34.77 10.71
C GLN A 146 -54.39 -35.72 9.80
N ALA A 147 -53.87 -36.02 8.61
CA ALA A 147 -54.49 -36.96 7.68
C ALA A 147 -54.54 -38.41 8.22
N GLY A 148 -53.63 -38.77 9.13
CA GLY A 148 -53.59 -40.08 9.79
C GLY A 148 -54.56 -40.23 10.97
N ILE A 149 -54.94 -39.15 11.65
CA ILE A 149 -55.85 -39.15 12.82
C ILE A 149 -57.34 -39.23 12.40
N GLY A 150 -57.67 -38.91 11.16
CA GLY A 150 -59.03 -38.95 10.61
C GLY A 150 -59.48 -40.29 10.02
N ARG A 151 -58.74 -41.39 10.23
CA ARG A 151 -59.15 -42.76 9.90
C ARG A 151 -59.30 -43.58 11.17
#